data_AF-A0A6P5GTU0-F1
#
_entry.id   AF-A0A6P5GTU0-F1
#
_cell.length_a   1.000
_cell.length_b   1.000
_cell.length_c   1.000
_cell.angle_alpha   90.00
_cell.angle_beta   90.00
_cell.angle_gamma   90.00
#
_symmetry.space_group_name_H-M   'P 1'
#
loop_
_entity.id
_entity.type
_entity.pdbx_description
1 polymer ?
#
loop_
_entity_poly.entity_id
_entity_poly.type
_entity_poly.pdbx_seq_one_letter_code
_entity_poly.pdbx_strand_id
1 'polypeptide(L)'
;MAPPSLTKFLLLVLLGAASSSSADYACKPSCGAIPIHYPFGTGPGCGSPLFHPHVACAGGGHQDQLTFTTRSGSYPVDAVDYANQILYVSDPSMSTCSATNPSRGFSLDWDAPFAFADARNVFALLDCFPTPTLNATLCDTSSSSSICGLLYTCPAVAALGAPVSTCCVYAPASLGPAFDVDLTQLRCASYAAVRGFNGAETRPDEWDFGIALKYRFSADDGFPSACADCEKSGGMCGYATAATATATATAAVYNSFACSCGNGMNSSTNCYFAASAASWSSGGARRRILPLGLWLTCIWLAIAWTQLQF
;
A
#
# COMPACT_ATOMS: atom_id res chain seq x y z
N MET A 1 44.60 -32.15 -26.20
CA MET A 1 43.74 -31.17 -25.48
C MET A 1 42.38 -31.15 -26.19
N ALA A 2 41.31 -31.53 -25.50
CA ALA A 2 39.97 -31.62 -26.11
C ALA A 2 39.36 -30.21 -26.31
N PRO A 3 38.63 -29.95 -27.40
CA PRO A 3 38.02 -28.64 -27.64
C PRO A 3 36.90 -28.37 -26.61
N PRO A 4 36.71 -27.11 -26.16
CA PRO A 4 35.61 -26.78 -25.27
C PRO A 4 34.27 -27.06 -25.97
N SER A 5 33.46 -27.92 -25.34
CA SER A 5 32.16 -28.35 -25.86
C SER A 5 31.23 -27.16 -26.12
N LEU A 6 30.70 -27.10 -27.35
CA LEU A 6 29.75 -26.09 -27.85
C LEU A 6 28.53 -25.91 -26.92
N THR A 7 28.18 -26.97 -26.17
CA THR A 7 27.11 -26.97 -25.16
C THR A 7 27.37 -26.01 -24.00
N LYS A 8 28.63 -25.84 -23.59
CA LYS A 8 29.03 -24.91 -22.51
C LYS A 8 28.93 -23.45 -22.96
N PHE A 9 29.14 -23.19 -24.25
CA PHE A 9 29.01 -21.85 -24.83
C PHE A 9 27.53 -21.45 -24.96
N LEU A 10 26.66 -22.39 -25.35
CA LEU A 10 25.21 -22.16 -25.45
C LEU A 10 24.56 -21.88 -24.08
N LEU A 11 25.00 -22.57 -23.01
CA LEU A 11 24.57 -22.33 -21.64
C LEU A 11 24.96 -20.93 -21.11
N LEU A 12 26.14 -20.41 -21.48
CA LEU A 12 26.55 -19.06 -21.11
C LEU A 12 25.72 -17.97 -21.80
N VAL A 13 25.32 -18.21 -23.06
CA VAL A 13 24.48 -17.28 -23.83
C VAL A 13 23.04 -17.26 -23.29
N LEU A 14 22.50 -18.39 -22.85
CA LEU A 14 21.17 -18.47 -22.23
C LEU A 14 21.14 -17.82 -20.84
N LEU A 15 22.22 -17.91 -20.04
CA LEU A 15 22.32 -17.23 -18.74
C LEU A 15 22.48 -15.69 -18.87
N GLY A 16 22.97 -15.19 -20.01
CA GLY A 16 23.12 -13.75 -20.27
C GLY A 16 21.85 -13.04 -20.74
N ALA A 17 20.81 -13.79 -21.14
CA ALA A 17 19.56 -13.23 -21.70
C ALA A 17 18.48 -12.92 -20.66
N ALA A 18 18.67 -13.30 -19.39
CA ALA A 18 17.71 -13.09 -18.30
C ALA A 18 18.04 -11.87 -17.43
N SER A 19 18.62 -10.82 -18.00
CA SER A 19 18.67 -9.51 -17.34
C SER A 19 17.39 -8.74 -17.67
N SER A 20 16.30 -9.06 -16.98
CA SER A 20 15.15 -8.15 -16.92
C SER A 20 15.63 -6.85 -16.29
N SER A 21 15.85 -5.82 -17.11
CA SER A 21 16.01 -4.45 -16.63
C SER A 21 14.74 -4.11 -15.86
N SER A 22 14.82 -4.01 -14.54
CA SER A 22 13.77 -3.35 -13.78
C SER A 22 13.65 -1.95 -14.37
N ALA A 23 12.47 -1.62 -14.88
CA ALA A 23 12.13 -0.25 -15.13
C ALA A 23 12.26 0.49 -13.80
N ASP A 24 13.25 1.37 -13.68
CA ASP A 24 13.46 2.18 -12.48
C ASP A 24 12.43 3.30 -12.49
N TYR A 25 11.21 2.97 -12.04
CA TYR A 25 10.20 3.98 -11.80
C TYR A 25 10.53 4.73 -10.51
N ALA A 26 10.45 6.06 -10.54
CA ALA A 26 10.50 6.86 -9.31
C ALA A 26 9.30 6.53 -8.39
N CYS A 27 8.15 6.22 -9.00
CA CYS A 27 6.95 5.73 -8.32
C CYS A 27 6.73 4.25 -8.63
N LYS A 28 6.69 3.38 -7.60
CA LYS A 28 6.56 1.94 -7.84
C LYS A 28 5.09 1.57 -8.12
N PRO A 29 4.82 0.59 -9.00
CA PRO A 29 3.47 0.12 -9.31
C PRO A 29 2.82 -0.69 -8.18
N SER A 30 3.61 -1.13 -7.20
CA SER A 30 3.13 -1.84 -6.03
C SER A 30 3.91 -1.47 -4.78
N CYS A 31 3.29 -1.68 -3.62
CA CYS A 31 3.92 -1.65 -2.32
C CYS A 31 3.73 -3.02 -1.66
N GLY A 32 4.80 -3.83 -1.64
CA GLY A 32 4.69 -5.24 -1.32
C GLY A 32 3.79 -5.96 -2.32
N ALA A 33 2.76 -6.66 -1.82
CA ALA A 33 1.77 -7.36 -2.64
C ALA A 33 0.62 -6.48 -3.13
N ILE A 34 0.51 -5.23 -2.65
CA ILE A 34 -0.62 -4.35 -2.95
C ILE A 34 -0.31 -3.53 -4.21
N PRO A 35 -1.09 -3.66 -5.30
CA PRO A 35 -0.98 -2.77 -6.45
C PRO A 35 -1.42 -1.36 -6.08
N ILE A 36 -0.65 -0.37 -6.52
CA ILE A 36 -0.87 1.04 -6.21
C ILE A 36 -1.40 1.74 -7.45
N HIS A 37 -2.57 2.37 -7.30
CA HIS A 37 -3.19 3.23 -8.30
C HIS A 37 -3.57 4.56 -7.65
N TYR A 38 -3.80 5.57 -8.48
CA TYR A 38 -4.34 6.85 -8.03
C TYR A 38 -5.63 6.64 -7.22
N PRO A 39 -5.81 7.29 -6.04
CA PRO A 39 -5.04 8.43 -5.54
C PRO A 39 -3.79 8.09 -4.71
N PHE A 40 -3.53 6.81 -4.43
CA PHE A 40 -2.42 6.42 -3.57
C PHE A 40 -1.09 6.43 -4.31
N GLY A 41 0.00 6.57 -3.56
CA GLY A 41 1.36 6.62 -4.08
C GLY A 41 2.33 5.91 -3.15
N THR A 42 3.48 5.51 -3.69
CA THR A 42 4.51 4.79 -2.92
C THR A 42 5.46 5.71 -2.16
N GLY A 43 5.31 7.04 -2.29
CA GLY A 43 6.18 7.99 -1.61
C GLY A 43 6.01 9.43 -2.14
N PRO A 44 6.89 10.35 -1.71
CA PRO A 44 6.79 11.76 -2.06
C PRO A 44 6.82 11.97 -3.57
N GLY A 45 5.85 12.70 -4.10
CA GLY A 45 5.71 12.95 -5.53
C GLY A 45 4.96 11.86 -6.31
N CYS A 46 4.45 10.83 -5.64
CA CYS A 46 3.63 9.78 -6.25
C CYS A 46 2.18 9.86 -5.77
N GLY A 47 1.23 9.51 -6.62
CA GLY A 47 -0.20 9.60 -6.34
C GLY A 47 -0.67 11.05 -6.18
N SER A 48 -1.65 11.25 -5.31
CA SER A 48 -2.19 12.58 -4.99
C SER A 48 -1.45 13.21 -3.81
N PRO A 49 -1.07 14.51 -3.88
CA PRO A 49 -0.48 15.23 -2.76
C PRO A 49 -1.42 15.33 -1.54
N LEU A 50 -2.74 15.17 -1.74
CA LEU A 50 -3.72 15.12 -0.65
C LEU A 50 -3.71 13.80 0.12
N PHE A 51 -3.29 12.72 -0.52
CA PHE A 51 -3.32 11.37 0.06
C PHE A 51 -1.97 10.93 0.62
N HIS A 52 -0.87 11.42 0.03
CA HIS A 52 0.49 11.09 0.45
C HIS A 52 0.77 11.25 1.95
N PRO A 53 0.29 12.32 2.65
CA PRO A 53 0.51 12.45 4.10
C PRO A 53 -0.13 11.33 4.93
N HIS A 54 -1.16 10.69 4.40
CA HIS A 54 -1.94 9.67 5.10
C HIS A 54 -1.62 8.26 4.63
N VAL A 55 -1.27 8.05 3.36
CA VAL A 55 -1.00 6.73 2.80
C VAL A 55 0.34 6.77 2.06
N ALA A 56 1.29 6.01 2.57
CA ALA A 56 2.61 5.88 1.99
C ALA A 56 3.14 4.46 2.12
N CYS A 57 4.04 4.09 1.20
CA CYS A 57 4.75 2.83 1.27
C CYS A 57 5.97 2.99 2.17
N ALA A 58 6.00 2.27 3.28
CA ALA A 58 7.16 2.21 4.17
C ALA A 58 7.97 0.95 3.87
N GLY A 59 9.31 1.05 3.84
CA GLY A 59 10.19 -0.11 3.70
C GLY A 59 11.31 0.06 2.66
N GLY A 60 12.04 -1.04 2.43
CA GLY A 60 13.10 -1.14 1.44
C GLY A 60 13.15 -2.54 0.81
N GLY A 61 12.44 -2.74 -0.30
CA GLY A 61 12.52 -3.95 -1.13
C GLY A 61 11.36 -4.92 -0.89
N HIS A 62 11.64 -6.19 -0.57
CA HIS A 62 10.60 -7.21 -0.35
C HIS A 62 9.80 -7.05 0.95
N GLN A 63 10.14 -6.07 1.80
CA GLN A 63 9.41 -5.73 3.04
C GLN A 63 8.64 -4.41 2.94
N ASP A 64 8.36 -3.96 1.71
CA ASP A 64 7.53 -2.79 1.46
C ASP A 64 6.10 -3.06 2.00
N GLN A 65 5.63 -2.24 2.93
CA GLN A 65 4.28 -2.30 3.51
C GLN A 65 3.58 -0.96 3.33
N LEU A 66 2.36 -1.00 2.81
CA LEU A 66 1.53 0.19 2.68
C LEU A 66 0.94 0.51 4.05
N THR A 67 1.11 1.75 4.48
CA THR A 67 0.72 2.20 5.82
C THR A 67 -0.22 3.38 5.72
N PHE A 68 -1.31 3.32 6.49
CA PHE A 68 -2.24 4.41 6.71
C PHE A 68 -1.91 5.13 8.03
N THR A 69 -1.73 6.44 8.00
CA THR A 69 -1.33 7.25 9.15
C THR A 69 -2.36 8.33 9.44
N THR A 70 -2.71 8.44 10.71
CA THR A 70 -3.61 9.43 11.29
C THR A 70 -3.00 10.00 12.56
N ARG A 71 -3.69 10.94 13.21
CA ARG A 71 -3.34 11.38 14.57
C ARG A 71 -3.37 10.27 15.62
N SER A 72 -4.16 9.21 15.45
CA SER A 72 -4.24 8.11 16.42
C SER A 72 -3.12 7.09 16.26
N GLY A 73 -2.50 7.00 15.08
CA GLY A 73 -1.35 6.12 14.85
C GLY A 73 -1.08 5.82 13.38
N SER A 74 -0.20 4.85 13.17
CA SER A 74 0.12 4.28 11.85
C SER A 74 -0.30 2.82 11.81
N TYR A 75 -1.08 2.48 10.80
CA TYR A 75 -1.79 1.22 10.67
C TYR A 75 -1.42 0.53 9.35
N PRO A 76 -1.11 -0.77 9.34
CA PRO A 76 -0.92 -1.50 8.09
C PRO A 76 -2.21 -1.50 7.26
N VAL A 77 -2.04 -1.31 5.94
CA VAL A 77 -3.10 -1.50 4.96
C VAL A 77 -3.09 -2.96 4.53
N ASP A 78 -4.24 -3.62 4.65
CA ASP A 78 -4.42 -5.01 4.25
C ASP A 78 -4.71 -5.13 2.76
N ALA A 79 -5.57 -4.25 2.24
CA ALA A 79 -6.03 -4.26 0.86
C ALA A 79 -6.61 -2.90 0.43
N VAL A 80 -6.70 -2.70 -0.88
CA VAL A 80 -7.34 -1.54 -1.49
C VAL A 80 -8.37 -2.02 -2.51
N ASP A 81 -9.61 -1.58 -2.35
CA ASP A 81 -10.67 -1.77 -3.33
C ASP A 81 -10.90 -0.44 -4.06
N TYR A 82 -10.27 -0.32 -5.23
CA TYR A 82 -10.38 0.87 -6.08
C TYR A 82 -11.76 1.04 -6.72
N ALA A 83 -12.51 -0.06 -6.92
CA ALA A 83 -13.84 0.00 -7.54
C ALA A 83 -14.86 0.63 -6.59
N ASN A 84 -14.78 0.30 -5.29
CA ASN A 84 -15.69 0.82 -4.28
C ASN A 84 -15.11 1.98 -3.45
N GLN A 85 -13.87 2.37 -3.73
CA GLN A 85 -13.13 3.41 -3.02
C GLN A 85 -12.96 3.10 -1.52
N ILE A 86 -12.57 1.86 -1.21
CA ILE A 86 -12.40 1.38 0.17
C ILE A 86 -10.94 1.01 0.41
N LEU A 87 -10.39 1.54 1.50
CA LEU A 87 -9.10 1.19 2.07
C LEU A 87 -9.33 0.30 3.29
N TYR A 88 -8.77 -0.90 3.28
CA TYR A 88 -8.88 -1.86 4.37
C TYR A 88 -7.63 -1.78 5.24
N VAL A 89 -7.79 -1.44 6.52
CA VAL A 89 -6.69 -1.30 7.48
C VAL A 89 -6.91 -2.18 8.69
N SER A 90 -5.82 -2.54 9.36
CA SER A 90 -5.84 -3.31 10.61
C SER A 90 -5.16 -2.52 11.73
N ASP A 91 -5.81 -2.40 12.89
CA ASP A 91 -5.19 -1.84 14.09
C ASP A 91 -4.58 -2.96 14.94
N PRO A 92 -3.24 -3.04 15.09
CA PRO A 92 -2.61 -4.09 15.90
C PRO A 92 -3.00 -4.06 17.39
N SER A 93 -3.51 -2.93 17.88
CA SER A 93 -3.96 -2.78 19.26
C SER A 93 -5.41 -3.21 19.48
N MET A 94 -6.18 -3.50 18.42
CA MET A 94 -7.56 -3.95 18.55
C MET A 94 -7.64 -5.39 19.08
N SER A 95 -8.74 -5.68 19.75
CA SER A 95 -9.08 -7.00 20.25
C SER A 95 -9.66 -7.86 19.14
N THR A 96 -9.16 -9.09 19.04
CA THR A 96 -9.61 -10.15 18.16
C THR A 96 -9.84 -11.41 18.99
N CYS A 97 -10.22 -12.53 18.35
CA CYS A 97 -10.37 -13.77 19.09
C CYS A 97 -9.06 -14.39 19.61
N SER A 98 -7.94 -14.02 18.99
CA SER A 98 -6.61 -14.57 19.29
C SER A 98 -5.79 -13.67 20.21
N ALA A 99 -6.05 -12.37 20.22
CA ALA A 99 -5.26 -11.39 20.98
C ALA A 99 -6.14 -10.23 21.46
N THR A 100 -5.82 -9.72 22.64
CA THR A 100 -6.39 -8.50 23.19
C THR A 100 -5.27 -7.63 23.72
N ASN A 101 -5.31 -6.33 23.46
CA ASN A 101 -4.33 -5.37 23.96
C ASN A 101 -5.07 -4.11 24.44
N PRO A 102 -4.53 -3.41 25.45
CA PRO A 102 -5.01 -2.07 25.76
C PRO A 102 -4.85 -1.16 24.54
N SER A 103 -5.92 -0.43 24.20
CA SER A 103 -5.91 0.50 23.08
C SER A 103 -6.40 1.87 23.52
N ARG A 104 -5.92 2.91 22.83
CA ARG A 104 -6.46 4.27 22.96
C ARG A 104 -7.61 4.52 21.99
N GLY A 105 -7.84 3.58 21.06
CA GLY A 105 -8.85 3.66 20.04
C GLY A 105 -8.30 4.07 18.68
N PHE A 106 -9.20 4.54 17.81
CA PHE A 106 -8.91 4.81 16.40
C PHE A 106 -9.63 6.07 15.94
N SER A 107 -8.87 6.99 15.36
CA SER A 107 -9.36 8.31 14.98
C SER A 107 -8.91 8.64 13.56
N LEU A 108 -9.80 9.25 12.80
CA LEU A 108 -9.46 9.86 11.51
C LEU A 108 -9.15 11.34 11.71
N ASP A 109 -8.29 11.87 10.84
CA ASP A 109 -8.05 13.29 10.77
C ASP A 109 -9.24 13.99 10.09
N TRP A 110 -9.69 15.11 10.68
CA TRP A 110 -10.93 15.78 10.29
C TRP A 110 -10.85 16.45 8.90
N ASP A 111 -9.62 16.74 8.45
CA ASP A 111 -9.27 17.30 7.15
C ASP A 111 -8.78 16.25 6.15
N ALA A 112 -8.65 14.99 6.59
CA ALA A 112 -8.19 13.91 5.73
C ALA A 112 -9.31 13.44 4.78
N PRO A 113 -8.96 12.97 3.57
CA PRO A 113 -9.93 12.53 2.56
C PRO A 113 -10.53 11.14 2.86
N PHE A 114 -10.75 10.80 4.13
CA PHE A 114 -11.22 9.50 4.59
C PHE A 114 -12.43 9.63 5.52
N ALA A 115 -13.31 8.63 5.46
CA ALA A 115 -14.42 8.45 6.38
C ALA A 115 -14.60 6.94 6.64
N PHE A 116 -15.26 6.57 7.73
CA PHE A 116 -15.63 5.17 7.93
C PHE A 116 -16.60 4.69 6.85
N ALA A 117 -16.45 3.45 6.40
CA ALA A 117 -17.43 2.82 5.52
C ALA A 117 -18.64 2.36 6.34
N ASP A 118 -19.65 3.23 6.46
CA ASP A 118 -20.79 3.08 7.39
C ASP A 118 -21.50 1.72 7.37
N ALA A 119 -21.63 1.09 6.20
CA ALA A 119 -22.32 -0.19 6.04
C ALA A 119 -21.45 -1.42 6.33
N ARG A 120 -20.15 -1.26 6.58
CA ARG A 120 -19.20 -2.38 6.71
C ARG A 120 -18.58 -2.49 8.10
N ASN A 121 -18.40 -1.37 8.81
CA ASN A 121 -17.73 -1.40 10.10
C ASN A 121 -18.71 -1.62 11.25
N VAL A 122 -18.34 -2.54 12.13
CA VAL A 122 -18.94 -2.75 13.45
C VAL A 122 -17.83 -2.58 14.47
N PHE A 123 -17.97 -1.61 15.37
CA PHE A 123 -17.04 -1.43 16.49
C PHE A 123 -17.68 -1.98 17.76
N ALA A 124 -16.97 -2.79 18.51
CA ALA A 124 -17.40 -3.26 19.82
C ALA A 124 -16.40 -2.76 20.87
N LEU A 125 -16.83 -1.89 21.76
CA LEU A 125 -16.01 -1.42 22.87
C LEU A 125 -16.07 -2.44 23.98
N LEU A 126 -14.94 -2.73 24.60
CA LEU A 126 -14.76 -3.84 25.55
C LEU A 126 -14.26 -3.30 26.90
N ASP A 127 -14.78 -3.89 27.97
CA ASP A 127 -14.43 -3.54 29.36
C ASP A 127 -14.54 -2.03 29.63
N CYS A 128 -15.75 -1.49 29.40
CA CYS A 128 -16.06 -0.08 29.66
C CYS A 128 -16.54 0.14 31.10
N PHE A 129 -15.93 1.10 31.81
CA PHE A 129 -16.31 1.45 33.18
C PHE A 129 -16.39 2.98 33.44
N PRO A 130 -17.53 3.50 33.96
CA PRO A 130 -18.79 2.79 34.18
C PRO A 130 -19.40 2.36 32.83
N THR A 131 -20.31 1.39 32.87
CA THR A 131 -21.03 0.99 31.66
C THR A 131 -21.69 2.22 31.04
N PRO A 132 -21.37 2.59 29.79
CA PRO A 132 -21.81 3.86 29.25
C PRO A 132 -23.35 3.82 29.15
N THR A 133 -23.99 4.85 29.71
CA THR A 133 -25.45 5.02 29.69
C THR A 133 -25.95 5.61 28.38
N LEU A 134 -25.05 5.93 27.44
CA LEU A 134 -25.38 6.39 26.10
C LEU A 134 -26.07 5.25 25.33
N ASN A 135 -27.41 5.29 25.32
CA ASN A 135 -28.30 4.34 24.67
C ASN A 135 -28.08 2.87 25.09
N ALA A 136 -28.81 2.45 26.12
CA ALA A 136 -28.92 1.05 26.56
C ALA A 136 -29.32 0.06 25.44
N THR A 137 -29.77 0.54 24.28
CA THR A 137 -30.07 -0.26 23.09
C THR A 137 -28.85 -0.67 22.27
N LEU A 138 -27.72 0.04 22.39
CA LEU A 138 -26.45 -0.26 21.70
C LEU A 138 -25.47 -1.07 22.58
N CYS A 139 -25.58 -0.89 23.89
CA CYS A 139 -24.98 -1.74 24.90
C CYS A 139 -25.97 -2.85 25.25
N ASP A 140 -26.20 -3.79 24.32
CA ASP A 140 -27.13 -4.90 24.57
C ASP A 140 -26.59 -5.78 25.71
N THR A 141 -27.21 -5.63 26.88
CA THR A 141 -26.77 -6.22 28.14
C THR A 141 -27.15 -7.69 28.29
N SER A 142 -27.88 -8.29 27.33
CA SER A 142 -28.69 -9.47 27.64
C SER A 142 -28.73 -10.58 26.58
N SER A 143 -28.25 -10.41 25.35
CA SER A 143 -28.34 -11.46 24.33
C SER A 143 -27.00 -12.16 24.05
N SER A 144 -26.94 -13.47 24.27
CA SER A 144 -25.77 -14.32 23.96
C SER A 144 -25.47 -14.43 22.45
N SER A 145 -26.41 -13.99 21.61
CA SER A 145 -26.28 -13.88 20.15
C SER A 145 -25.92 -12.46 19.68
N SER A 146 -25.75 -11.49 20.58
CA SER A 146 -25.20 -10.18 20.22
C SER A 146 -23.72 -10.30 19.83
N ILE A 147 -23.23 -9.32 19.08
CA ILE A 147 -21.79 -9.18 18.77
C ILE A 147 -20.95 -9.22 20.05
N CYS A 148 -21.38 -8.52 21.11
CA CYS A 148 -20.72 -8.57 22.42
C CYS A 148 -20.74 -9.99 23.03
N GLY A 149 -21.90 -10.65 23.06
CA GLY A 149 -22.01 -12.02 23.56
C GLY A 149 -21.08 -12.99 22.84
N LEU A 150 -21.02 -12.89 21.50
CA LEU A 150 -20.14 -13.70 20.65
C LEU A 150 -18.67 -13.35 20.88
N LEU A 151 -18.28 -12.08 20.93
CA LEU A 151 -16.89 -11.69 21.19
C LEU A 151 -16.39 -12.24 22.53
N TYR A 152 -17.21 -12.26 23.58
CA TYR A 152 -16.83 -12.83 24.87
C TYR A 152 -16.75 -14.37 24.88
N THR A 153 -17.16 -15.05 23.81
CA THR A 153 -16.82 -16.47 23.62
C THR A 153 -15.36 -16.67 23.18
N CYS A 154 -14.71 -15.61 22.69
CA CYS A 154 -13.32 -15.70 22.28
C CYS A 154 -12.36 -15.68 23.46
N PRO A 155 -11.34 -16.58 23.50
CA PRO A 155 -10.44 -16.71 24.64
C PRO A 155 -9.75 -15.40 25.04
N ALA A 156 -9.28 -14.62 24.06
CA ALA A 156 -8.58 -13.37 24.33
C ALA A 156 -9.49 -12.30 24.96
N VAL A 157 -10.74 -12.17 24.49
CA VAL A 157 -11.70 -11.21 25.05
C VAL A 157 -12.20 -11.66 26.41
N ALA A 158 -12.48 -12.96 26.59
CA ALA A 158 -12.87 -13.52 27.88
C ALA A 158 -11.80 -13.32 28.96
N ALA A 159 -10.51 -13.31 28.57
CA ALA A 159 -9.39 -13.07 29.48
C ALA A 159 -9.35 -11.64 30.06
N LEU A 160 -10.15 -10.70 29.53
CA LEU A 160 -10.35 -9.39 30.16
C LEU A 160 -11.02 -9.51 31.54
N GLY A 161 -11.76 -10.59 31.81
CA GLY A 161 -12.45 -10.81 33.09
C GLY A 161 -13.63 -9.87 33.35
N ALA A 162 -14.00 -9.05 32.36
CA ALA A 162 -15.11 -8.12 32.45
C ALA A 162 -16.46 -8.81 32.15
N PRO A 163 -17.57 -8.38 32.76
CA PRO A 163 -18.89 -8.86 32.36
C PRO A 163 -19.25 -8.41 30.94
N VAL A 164 -20.01 -9.22 30.18
CA VAL A 164 -20.50 -8.87 28.83
C VAL A 164 -21.30 -7.56 28.83
N SER A 165 -21.96 -7.22 29.95
CA SER A 165 -22.69 -5.96 30.12
C SER A 165 -21.81 -4.70 30.04
N THR A 166 -20.49 -4.83 30.09
CA THR A 166 -19.52 -3.75 29.91
C THR A 166 -19.13 -3.52 28.45
N CYS A 167 -19.64 -4.35 27.54
CA CYS A 167 -19.42 -4.23 26.11
C CYS A 167 -20.56 -3.45 25.45
N CYS A 168 -20.19 -2.66 24.44
CA CYS A 168 -21.14 -1.85 23.68
C CYS A 168 -20.80 -1.85 22.20
N VAL A 169 -21.81 -2.07 21.37
CA VAL A 169 -21.65 -2.05 19.91
C VAL A 169 -21.92 -0.64 19.40
N TYR A 170 -20.98 -0.10 18.66
CA TYR A 170 -21.05 1.19 18.00
C TYR A 170 -21.01 0.97 16.48
N ALA A 171 -21.99 1.55 15.78
CA ALA A 171 -21.97 1.68 14.34
C ALA A 171 -21.42 3.06 13.94
N PRO A 172 -20.78 3.21 12.78
CA PRO A 172 -20.21 4.49 12.32
C PRO A 172 -21.19 5.67 12.35
N ALA A 173 -22.48 5.44 12.07
CA ALA A 173 -23.54 6.45 12.16
C ALA A 173 -23.73 7.03 13.57
N SER A 174 -23.27 6.33 14.61
CA SER A 174 -23.34 6.75 16.02
C SER A 174 -22.05 7.42 16.53
N LEU A 175 -20.96 7.46 15.74
CA LEU A 175 -19.72 8.16 16.10
C LEU A 175 -19.82 9.68 15.94
N GLY A 176 -20.98 10.18 15.47
CA GLY A 176 -21.21 11.61 15.26
C GLY A 176 -20.21 12.24 14.28
N PRO A 177 -20.08 13.57 14.27
CA PRO A 177 -19.13 14.27 13.41
C PRO A 177 -17.66 14.10 13.85
N ALA A 178 -17.40 13.33 14.92
CA ALA A 178 -16.08 13.28 15.54
C ALA A 178 -15.08 12.39 14.78
N PHE A 179 -15.56 11.47 13.92
CA PHE A 179 -14.72 10.50 13.20
C PHE A 179 -13.72 9.76 14.10
N ASP A 180 -14.10 9.53 15.36
CA ASP A 180 -13.20 9.11 16.42
C ASP A 180 -13.85 8.05 17.32
N VAL A 181 -13.11 6.98 17.58
CA VAL A 181 -13.37 5.99 18.62
C VAL A 181 -12.37 6.28 19.74
N ASP A 182 -12.63 7.28 20.60
CA ASP A 182 -11.76 7.62 21.73
C ASP A 182 -12.10 6.77 22.96
N LEU A 183 -11.34 5.69 23.17
CA LEU A 183 -11.56 4.79 24.32
C LEU A 183 -11.25 5.44 25.66
N THR A 184 -10.42 6.48 25.69
CA THR A 184 -10.08 7.19 26.92
C THR A 184 -11.28 8.01 27.38
N GLN A 185 -11.92 8.72 26.45
CA GLN A 185 -13.15 9.47 26.72
C GLN A 185 -14.32 8.54 27.07
N LEU A 186 -14.42 7.40 26.39
CA LEU A 186 -15.47 6.40 26.60
C LEU A 186 -15.19 5.47 27.79
N ARG A 187 -13.98 5.55 28.38
CA ARG A 187 -13.49 4.75 29.51
C ARG A 187 -13.58 3.24 29.29
N CYS A 188 -13.11 2.80 28.13
CA CYS A 188 -13.02 1.38 27.76
C CYS A 188 -11.55 0.94 27.69
N ALA A 189 -11.27 -0.32 28.04
CA ALA A 189 -9.90 -0.83 28.04
C ALA A 189 -9.40 -1.19 26.63
N SER A 190 -10.31 -1.69 25.78
CA SER A 190 -10.00 -2.09 24.41
C SER A 190 -11.24 -1.99 23.51
N TYR A 191 -11.06 -2.30 22.23
CA TYR A 191 -12.15 -2.38 21.27
C TYR A 191 -11.84 -3.45 20.22
N ALA A 192 -12.88 -4.01 19.61
CA ALA A 192 -12.80 -4.82 18.40
C ALA A 192 -13.43 -4.05 17.25
N ALA A 193 -12.87 -4.19 16.05
CA ALA A 193 -13.47 -3.68 14.82
C ALA A 193 -13.65 -4.85 13.83
N VAL A 194 -14.84 -4.97 13.27
CA VAL A 194 -15.22 -6.04 12.35
C VAL A 194 -15.73 -5.41 11.06
N ARG A 195 -15.21 -5.86 9.92
CA ARG A 195 -15.58 -5.37 8.57
C ARG A 195 -16.55 -6.28 7.84
N GLY A 196 -16.73 -7.49 8.35
CA GLY A 196 -17.59 -8.51 7.78
C GLY A 196 -17.54 -9.81 8.58
N PHE A 197 -18.59 -10.62 8.43
CA PHE A 197 -18.74 -11.89 9.13
C PHE A 197 -18.41 -13.11 8.26
N ASN A 198 -18.12 -12.93 6.96
CA ASN A 198 -17.82 -14.00 6.01
C ASN A 198 -18.86 -15.15 5.95
N GLY A 199 -20.13 -14.86 6.25
CA GLY A 199 -21.20 -15.88 6.35
C GLY A 199 -21.12 -16.75 7.61
N ALA A 200 -20.37 -16.30 8.61
CA ALA A 200 -20.13 -16.96 9.89
C ALA A 200 -20.59 -16.04 11.06
N GLU A 201 -21.83 -15.56 11.00
CA GLU A 201 -22.38 -14.57 11.94
C GLU A 201 -22.30 -15.02 13.41
N THR A 202 -22.29 -16.33 13.68
CA THR A 202 -22.21 -16.90 15.03
C THR A 202 -20.83 -17.45 15.40
N ARG A 203 -19.81 -17.31 14.56
CA ARG A 203 -18.46 -17.86 14.76
C ARG A 203 -17.40 -16.76 14.67
N PRO A 204 -17.12 -16.08 15.80
CA PRO A 204 -16.26 -14.91 15.82
C PRO A 204 -14.80 -15.18 15.47
N ASP A 205 -14.36 -16.44 15.52
CA ASP A 205 -13.06 -16.90 15.01
C ASP A 205 -12.90 -16.75 13.49
N GLU A 206 -14.00 -16.66 12.74
CA GLU A 206 -13.99 -16.52 11.27
C GLU A 206 -14.35 -15.11 10.78
N TRP A 207 -14.55 -14.17 11.71
CA TRP A 207 -14.87 -12.79 11.35
C TRP A 207 -13.65 -12.08 10.73
N ASP A 208 -13.93 -11.16 9.82
CA ASP A 208 -12.90 -10.27 9.26
C ASP A 208 -12.72 -9.07 10.19
N PHE A 209 -11.72 -9.17 11.07
CA PHE A 209 -11.33 -8.07 11.96
C PHE A 209 -10.54 -7.00 11.20
N GLY A 210 -10.87 -5.74 11.44
CA GLY A 210 -10.22 -4.59 10.84
C GLY A 210 -11.17 -3.42 10.66
N ILE A 211 -10.73 -2.41 9.93
CA ILE A 211 -11.48 -1.19 9.66
C ILE A 211 -11.51 -0.93 8.15
N ALA A 212 -12.70 -0.68 7.61
CA ALA A 212 -12.92 -0.28 6.22
C ALA A 212 -13.11 1.24 6.15
N LEU A 213 -12.24 1.92 5.42
CA LEU A 213 -12.27 3.37 5.25
C LEU A 213 -12.68 3.72 3.83
N LYS A 214 -13.75 4.49 3.67
CA LYS A 214 -14.09 5.08 2.39
C LYS A 214 -13.19 6.29 2.15
N TYR A 215 -12.50 6.32 1.03
CA TYR A 215 -11.78 7.53 0.61
C TYR A 215 -12.57 8.31 -0.43
N ARG A 216 -12.42 9.63 -0.42
CA ARG A 216 -13.06 10.53 -1.39
C ARG A 216 -12.02 11.43 -2.02
N PHE A 217 -12.13 11.62 -3.32
CA PHE A 217 -11.42 12.71 -3.98
C PHE A 217 -12.02 14.03 -3.48
N SER A 218 -11.16 15.00 -3.13
CA SER A 218 -11.63 16.35 -2.79
C SER A 218 -12.29 16.95 -4.03
N ALA A 219 -13.32 17.80 -3.89
CA ALA A 219 -14.04 18.37 -5.04
C ALA A 219 -13.13 19.07 -6.08
N ASP A 220 -11.93 19.51 -5.66
CA ASP A 220 -10.79 19.80 -6.53
C ASP A 220 -9.93 18.54 -6.65
N ASP A 221 -10.33 17.64 -7.56
CA ASP A 221 -9.74 16.29 -7.64
C ASP A 221 -8.26 16.27 -8.09
N GLY A 222 -7.60 17.43 -8.21
CA GLY A 222 -6.22 17.60 -8.60
C GLY A 222 -5.95 17.13 -10.03
N PHE A 223 -5.87 15.81 -10.26
CA PHE A 223 -5.47 15.25 -11.56
C PHE A 223 -6.13 13.90 -11.96
N PRO A 224 -7.46 13.70 -11.94
CA PRO A 224 -8.06 12.38 -12.23
C PRO A 224 -7.90 11.93 -13.68
N SER A 225 -8.22 12.81 -14.63
CA SER A 225 -8.17 12.49 -16.07
C SER A 225 -6.72 12.32 -16.54
N ALA A 226 -5.84 13.23 -16.12
CA ALA A 226 -4.41 13.17 -16.41
C ALA A 226 -3.77 11.91 -15.78
N CYS A 227 -4.13 11.55 -14.55
CA CYS A 227 -3.68 10.29 -13.95
C CYS A 227 -4.20 9.07 -14.70
N ALA A 228 -5.50 9.04 -15.07
CA ALA A 228 -6.06 7.93 -15.82
C ALA A 228 -5.35 7.74 -17.17
N ASP A 229 -5.00 8.82 -17.86
CA ASP A 229 -4.26 8.75 -19.12
C ASP A 229 -2.78 8.34 -18.92
N CYS A 230 -2.16 8.78 -17.83
CA CYS A 230 -0.83 8.32 -17.43
C CYS A 230 -0.80 6.81 -17.16
N GLU A 231 -1.73 6.31 -16.35
CA GLU A 231 -1.82 4.90 -15.99
C GLU A 231 -2.14 4.02 -17.20
N LYS A 232 -3.04 4.45 -18.09
CA LYS A 232 -3.31 3.77 -19.38
C LYS A 232 -2.07 3.64 -20.26
N SER A 233 -1.15 4.60 -20.18
CA SER A 233 0.10 4.58 -20.93
C SER A 233 1.22 3.75 -20.26
N GLY A 234 0.94 3.07 -19.15
CA GLY A 234 1.92 2.27 -18.39
C GLY A 234 2.84 3.11 -17.50
N GLY A 235 2.45 4.36 -17.23
CA GLY A 235 3.11 5.24 -16.26
C GLY A 235 2.44 5.20 -14.89
N MET A 236 3.10 5.77 -13.90
CA MET A 236 2.59 5.93 -12.54
C MET A 236 2.26 7.39 -12.29
N CYS A 237 1.05 7.69 -11.81
CA CYS A 237 0.66 9.07 -11.56
C CYS A 237 1.40 9.66 -10.34
N GLY A 238 1.69 10.96 -10.41
CA GLY A 238 2.37 11.70 -9.37
C GLY A 238 2.30 13.21 -9.55
N TYR A 239 3.15 13.90 -8.81
CA TYR A 239 3.24 15.35 -8.79
C TYR A 239 4.69 15.80 -8.58
N ALA A 240 5.02 16.99 -9.08
CA ALA A 240 6.33 17.58 -8.89
C ALA A 240 6.52 18.04 -7.43
N THR A 241 7.52 17.47 -6.77
CA THR A 241 8.02 17.93 -5.47
C THR A 241 9.06 19.04 -5.65
N ALA A 242 9.42 19.73 -4.57
CA ALA A 242 10.49 20.74 -4.58
C ALA A 242 11.84 20.16 -5.07
N ALA A 243 12.11 18.89 -4.77
CA ALA A 243 13.30 18.18 -5.22
C ALA A 243 13.28 17.89 -6.74
N THR A 244 12.12 17.53 -7.31
CA THR A 244 12.01 17.24 -8.74
C THR A 244 11.85 18.51 -9.60
N ALA A 245 11.27 19.57 -9.05
CA ALA A 245 11.06 20.86 -9.72
C ALA A 245 12.37 21.54 -10.15
N THR A 246 13.46 21.28 -9.43
CA THR A 246 14.78 21.85 -9.68
C THR A 246 15.65 21.02 -10.63
N ALA A 247 15.23 19.80 -10.98
CA ALA A 247 16.04 18.82 -11.71
C ALA A 247 15.73 18.74 -13.22
N THR A 248 14.62 19.29 -13.71
CA THR A 248 14.21 19.22 -15.12
C THR A 248 14.54 20.50 -15.91
N ALA A 249 14.94 20.35 -17.18
CA ALA A 249 15.23 21.46 -18.11
C ALA A 249 14.01 22.38 -18.39
N THR A 250 12.81 21.92 -18.05
CA THR A 250 11.59 22.72 -17.90
C THR A 250 11.27 22.79 -16.41
N ALA A 251 11.26 23.98 -15.82
CA ALA A 251 10.95 24.15 -14.40
C ALA A 251 9.53 23.63 -14.11
N ALA A 252 9.42 22.42 -13.53
CA ALA A 252 8.13 21.92 -13.09
C ALA A 252 7.69 22.75 -11.88
N VAL A 253 6.42 23.17 -11.86
CA VAL A 253 5.88 23.96 -10.75
C VAL A 253 5.60 23.01 -9.58
N TYR A 254 5.91 23.43 -8.35
CA TYR A 254 5.60 22.63 -7.17
C TYR A 254 4.11 22.21 -7.16
N ASN A 255 3.83 20.95 -6.85
CA ASN A 255 2.50 20.33 -6.91
C ASN A 255 1.84 20.27 -8.31
N SER A 256 2.57 20.49 -9.40
CA SER A 256 2.05 20.22 -10.75
C SER A 256 2.03 18.72 -11.04
N PHE A 257 1.06 18.25 -11.84
CA PHE A 257 1.02 16.89 -12.36
C PHE A 257 2.35 16.40 -12.93
N ALA A 258 2.69 15.15 -12.64
CA ALA A 258 3.80 14.44 -13.24
C ALA A 258 3.44 12.97 -13.45
N CYS A 259 3.73 12.43 -14.63
CA CYS A 259 3.57 11.04 -14.97
C CYS A 259 4.94 10.36 -14.98
N SER A 260 5.18 9.42 -14.07
CA SER A 260 6.46 8.69 -13.95
C SER A 260 6.48 7.50 -14.90
N CYS A 261 7.36 7.53 -15.91
CA CYS A 261 7.47 6.49 -16.93
C CYS A 261 8.58 5.48 -16.61
N GLY A 262 8.45 4.25 -17.11
CA GLY A 262 9.36 3.13 -16.79
C GLY A 262 10.79 3.27 -17.34
N ASN A 263 11.06 4.31 -18.13
CA ASN A 263 12.38 4.69 -18.58
C ASN A 263 13.08 5.69 -17.63
N GLY A 264 12.52 5.93 -16.44
CA GLY A 264 13.05 6.86 -15.44
C GLY A 264 12.81 8.35 -15.77
N MET A 265 11.97 8.65 -16.77
CA MET A 265 11.62 10.03 -17.14
C MET A 265 10.22 10.41 -16.62
N ASN A 266 10.09 11.65 -16.14
CA ASN A 266 8.80 12.24 -15.80
C ASN A 266 8.23 12.99 -17.01
N SER A 267 6.92 12.85 -17.22
CA SER A 267 6.14 13.46 -18.29
C SER A 267 5.08 14.39 -17.74
N SER A 268 4.74 15.47 -18.44
CA SER A 268 3.62 16.34 -18.09
C SER A 268 2.26 15.87 -18.63
N THR A 269 2.22 14.74 -19.36
CA THR A 269 0.98 14.21 -19.97
C THR A 269 0.83 12.70 -19.75
N ASN A 270 1.56 11.88 -20.50
CA ASN A 270 1.51 10.42 -20.44
C ASN A 270 2.85 9.80 -20.90
N CYS A 271 2.94 8.48 -21.00
CA CYS A 271 4.14 7.73 -21.37
C CYS A 271 4.09 7.14 -22.79
N TYR A 272 3.12 7.50 -23.64
CA TYR A 272 3.06 6.95 -25.01
C TYR A 272 4.29 7.34 -25.84
N PHE A 273 4.87 8.52 -25.60
CA PHE A 273 6.11 8.94 -26.27
C PHE A 273 7.36 8.27 -25.69
N ALA A 274 7.31 7.75 -24.46
CA ALA A 274 8.41 6.99 -23.86
C ALA A 274 8.62 5.65 -24.59
N ALA A 275 7.54 5.06 -25.12
CA ALA A 275 7.63 3.89 -26.00
C ALA A 275 8.37 4.20 -27.32
N SER A 276 8.18 5.39 -27.90
CA SER A 276 8.96 5.84 -29.07
C SER A 276 10.40 6.25 -28.73
N ALA A 277 10.67 6.71 -27.50
CA ALA A 277 12.03 7.00 -27.04
C ALA A 277 12.84 5.73 -26.76
N ALA A 278 12.21 4.61 -26.37
CA ALA A 278 12.85 3.30 -26.33
C ALA A 278 13.27 2.80 -27.73
N SER A 279 12.65 3.32 -28.79
CA SER A 279 13.05 3.11 -30.18
C SER A 279 14.26 3.96 -30.59
N TRP A 280 14.52 5.08 -29.88
CA TRP A 280 15.62 6.02 -30.18
C TRP A 280 16.75 6.01 -29.15
N SER A 281 16.58 5.36 -28.00
CA SER A 281 17.58 5.24 -26.94
C SER A 281 18.59 4.10 -27.18
N SER A 282 18.80 3.69 -28.43
CA SER A 282 20.05 3.07 -28.87
C SER A 282 21.25 4.05 -28.89
N GLY A 283 21.08 5.29 -28.41
CA GLY A 283 22.13 6.31 -28.36
C GLY A 283 22.69 6.69 -26.99
N GLY A 284 22.17 6.16 -25.86
CA GLY A 284 22.45 6.76 -24.54
C GLY A 284 22.83 5.81 -23.40
N ALA A 285 22.76 4.50 -23.57
CA ALA A 285 23.32 3.59 -22.58
C ALA A 285 24.85 3.69 -22.66
N ARG A 286 25.51 4.18 -21.59
CA ARG A 286 26.93 3.92 -21.35
C ARG A 286 27.12 2.41 -21.19
N ARG A 287 27.05 1.67 -22.30
CA ARG A 287 27.72 0.39 -22.42
C ARG A 287 29.19 0.71 -22.17
N ARG A 288 29.75 0.21 -21.06
CA ARG A 288 31.16 -0.16 -21.06
C ARG A 288 31.27 -1.30 -22.08
N ILE A 289 31.33 -0.91 -23.36
CA ILE A 289 31.77 -1.79 -24.43
C ILE A 289 33.23 -2.06 -24.06
N LEU A 290 33.50 -3.21 -23.43
CA LEU A 290 34.81 -3.81 -23.61
C LEU A 290 35.03 -3.85 -25.11
N PRO A 291 36.05 -3.15 -25.64
CA PRO A 291 36.16 -2.94 -27.07
C PRO A 291 36.21 -4.31 -27.73
N LEU A 292 35.30 -4.57 -28.68
CA LEU A 292 35.32 -5.75 -29.55
C LEU A 292 36.71 -5.96 -30.20
N GLY A 293 37.53 -4.92 -30.27
CA GLY A 293 38.93 -4.99 -30.66
C GLY A 293 39.79 -5.91 -29.79
N LEU A 294 39.58 -5.96 -28.47
CA LEU A 294 40.35 -6.84 -27.56
C LEU A 294 40.01 -8.32 -27.77
N TRP A 295 38.76 -8.62 -28.12
CA TRP A 295 38.30 -9.98 -28.43
C TRP A 295 38.87 -10.49 -29.76
N LEU A 296 38.89 -9.64 -30.79
CA LEU A 296 39.49 -9.98 -32.08
C LEU A 296 41.01 -10.15 -31.98
N THR A 297 41.70 -9.36 -31.15
CA THR A 297 43.15 -9.54 -30.90
C THR A 297 43.47 -10.82 -30.15
N CYS A 298 42.64 -11.22 -29.17
CA CYS A 298 42.84 -12.50 -28.47
C CYS A 298 42.58 -13.70 -29.39
N ILE A 299 41.61 -13.61 -30.30
CA ILE A 299 41.34 -14.65 -31.31
C ILE A 299 42.49 -14.73 -32.33
N TRP A 300 43.01 -13.59 -32.81
CA TRP A 300 44.16 -13.56 -33.72
C TRP A 300 45.44 -14.10 -33.09
N LEU A 301 45.72 -13.76 -31.83
CA LEU A 301 46.89 -14.28 -31.10
C LEU A 301 46.77 -15.79 -30.82
N ALA A 302 45.57 -16.31 -30.56
CA ALA A 302 45.33 -17.74 -30.39
C ALA A 302 45.48 -18.52 -31.72
N ILE A 303 45.04 -17.94 -32.84
CA ILE A 303 45.23 -18.53 -34.18
C ILE A 303 46.71 -18.48 -34.58
N ALA A 304 47.43 -17.41 -34.27
CA ALA A 304 48.87 -17.31 -34.55
C ALA A 304 49.71 -18.31 -33.73
N TRP A 305 49.32 -18.58 -32.48
CA TRP A 305 50.02 -19.55 -31.61
C TRP A 305 49.85 -21.00 -32.07
N THR A 306 48.74 -21.34 -32.75
CA THR A 306 48.48 -22.69 -33.26
C THR A 306 49.19 -23.00 -34.58
N GLN A 307 49.66 -21.97 -35.31
CA GLN A 307 50.43 -22.11 -36.56
C GLN A 307 51.94 -22.20 -36.33
N LEU A 308 52.41 -22.04 -35.08
CA LEU A 308 53.84 -22.06 -34.71
C LEU A 308 54.27 -23.36 -34.00
N GLN A 309 53.42 -24.39 -33.99
CA GLN A 309 53.74 -25.72 -33.45
C GLN A 309 53.71 -26.84 -34.51
N PHE A 310 53.94 -26.49 -35.78
CA PHE A 310 54.35 -27.42 -36.84
C PHE A 310 55.74 -27.06 -37.35
#